data_AF-A0A8S3JX05-F1
#
_entry.id   AF-A0A8S3JX05-F1
#
_cell.length_a   1.000
_cell.length_b   1.000
_cell.length_c   1.000
_cell.angle_alpha   90.00
_cell.angle_beta   90.00
_cell.angle_gamma   90.00
#
_symmetry.space_group_name_H-M   'P 1'
#
loop_
_entity.id
_entity.type
_entity.pdbx_description
1 polymer ?
#
loop_
_entity_poly.entity_id
_entity_poly.type
_entity_poly.pdbx_seq_one_letter_code
_entity_poly.pdbx_strand_id
1 'polypeptide(L)' 'SEAAAATAVIMMRCCASISPKPSPIEFKADRPFLFYIRETRQNLTLFTGKFLTPANLS' A
#
# COMPACT_ATOMS: atom_id res chain seq x y z
N SER A 1 -9.44 -9.43 0.84
CA SER A 1 -9.92 -8.27 1.61
C SER A 1 -10.30 -8.65 3.04
N GLU A 2 -11.03 -9.75 3.22
CA GLU A 2 -11.41 -10.31 4.53
C GLU A 2 -10.21 -10.64 5.44
N ALA A 3 -9.13 -11.22 4.88
CA ALA A 3 -7.93 -11.57 5.63
C ALA A 3 -7.19 -10.35 6.24
N ALA A 4 -7.15 -9.21 5.54
CA ALA A 4 -6.48 -8.01 6.05
C ALA A 4 -7.18 -7.43 7.29
N ALA A 5 -8.52 -7.45 7.31
CA ALA A 5 -9.32 -7.04 8.47
C ALA A 5 -9.09 -8.00 9.66
N ALA A 6 -9.08 -9.32 9.40
CA ALA A 6 -8.81 -10.32 10.43
C ALA A 6 -7.41 -10.16 11.04
N THR A 7 -6.36 -9.93 10.23
CA THR A 7 -5.00 -9.71 10.72
C THR A 7 -4.88 -8.45 11.57
N ALA A 8 -5.57 -7.35 11.21
CA ALA A 8 -5.59 -6.14 12.02
C ALA A 8 -6.22 -6.38 13.41
N VAL A 9 -7.32 -7.13 13.48
CA VAL A 9 -7.99 -7.49 14.74
C VAL A 9 -7.14 -8.43 15.59
N ILE A 10 -6.51 -9.43 14.97
CA ILE A 10 -5.62 -10.38 15.69
C ILE A 10 -4.38 -9.65 16.22
N MET A 11 -3.75 -8.79 15.41
CA MET A 11 -2.63 -7.95 15.88
C MET A 11 -3.04 -7.05 17.06
N MET A 12 -4.23 -6.44 17.00
CA MET A 12 -4.73 -5.60 18.09
C MET A 12 -4.98 -6.41 19.37
N ARG A 13 -5.45 -7.66 19.26
CA ARG A 13 -5.72 -8.54 20.40
C ARG A 13 -4.46 -9.20 20.98
N CYS A 14 -3.50 -9.59 20.14
CA CYS A 14 -2.33 -10.37 20.54
C CYS A 14 -1.09 -9.52 20.86
N CYS A 15 -0.98 -8.31 20.31
CA CYS A 15 0.19 -7.44 20.47
C CYS A 15 -0.11 -6.19 21.31
N ALA A 16 -1.11 -6.24 22.20
CA ALA A 16 -1.52 -5.14 23.08
C ALA A 16 -0.49 -4.80 24.20
N SER A 17 0.75 -5.28 24.11
CA SER A 17 1.82 -4.89 25.02
C SER A 17 2.21 -3.42 24.79
N ILE A 18 2.44 -2.71 25.91
CA ILE A 18 2.58 -1.26 26.04
C ILE A 18 3.90 -0.78 25.40
N SER A 19 3.97 -0.79 24.09
CA SER A 19 4.90 0.04 23.33
C SER A 19 4.05 0.80 22.32
N PRO A 20 4.15 2.15 22.25
CA PRO A 20 3.38 2.89 21.28
C PRO A 20 3.70 2.33 19.90
N LYS A 21 2.69 1.74 19.25
CA LYS A 21 2.81 1.23 17.89
C LYS A 21 3.33 2.40 17.05
N PRO A 22 4.40 2.21 16.26
CA PRO A 22 4.87 3.28 15.38
C PRO A 22 3.70 3.77 14.56
N SER A 23 3.54 5.09 14.47
CA SER A 23 2.47 5.69 13.70
C SER A 23 2.51 5.12 12.28
N PRO A 24 1.35 4.78 11.69
CA PRO A 24 1.32 4.36 10.30
C PRO A 24 2.01 5.40 9.42
N ILE A 25 2.85 4.94 8.51
CA ILE A 25 3.44 5.83 7.50
C ILE A 25 2.31 6.25 6.56
N GLU A 26 2.03 7.54 6.51
CA GLU A 26 1.05 8.09 5.57
C GLU A 26 1.65 8.14 4.17
N PHE A 27 1.04 7.42 3.23
CA PHE A 27 1.37 7.51 1.82
C PHE A 27 0.27 8.29 1.08
N LYS A 28 0.59 9.52 0.66
CA LYS A 28 -0.32 10.40 -0.08
C LYS A 28 0.13 10.58 -1.53
N ALA A 29 -0.57 9.92 -2.45
CA ALA A 29 -0.33 9.97 -3.90
C ALA A 29 -1.15 11.08 -4.59
N ASP A 30 -1.04 12.32 -4.09
CA ASP A 30 -1.77 13.50 -4.57
C ASP A 30 -0.96 14.37 -5.55
N ARG A 31 0.16 13.85 -6.05
CA ARG A 31 1.11 14.51 -6.96
C ARG A 31 1.76 13.47 -7.87
N PRO A 32 2.47 13.86 -8.94
CA PRO A 32 3.06 12.91 -9.87
C PRO A 32 3.91 11.82 -9.21
N PHE A 33 3.72 10.58 -9.64
CA PHE A 33 4.45 9.42 -9.10
C PHE A 33 4.82 8.42 -10.19
N LEU A 34 5.83 7.60 -9.92
CA LEU A 34 6.23 6.47 -10.75
C LEU A 34 5.51 5.21 -10.26
N PHE A 35 5.17 4.31 -11.19
CA PHE A 35 4.59 3.02 -10.85
C PHE A 35 5.21 1.88 -11.64
N TYR A 36 5.16 0.69 -11.05
CA TYR A 36 5.57 -0.57 -11.65
C TYR A 36 4.53 -1.63 -11.34
N ILE A 37 4.08 -2.35 -12.37
CA ILE A 37 3.30 -3.57 -12.21
C ILE A 37 4.27 -4.71 -12.49
N ARG A 38 4.52 -5.54 -11.48
CA ARG A 38 5.55 -6.58 -11.55
C ARG A 38 5.03 -7.92 -11.06
N GLU A 39 5.47 -8.97 -11.73
CA GLU A 39 5.44 -10.32 -11.18
C GLU A 39 6.54 -10.40 -10.11
N THR A 40 6.19 -10.80 -8.90
CA THR A 40 7.06 -10.64 -7.72
C THR A 40 8.03 -11.79 -7.52
N ARG A 41 7.75 -12.99 -8.04
CA ARG A 41 8.60 -14.17 -7.85
C ARG A 41 9.91 -14.05 -8.61
N GLN A 42 9.87 -13.51 -9.83
CA GLN A 42 11.02 -13.33 -10.71
C GLN A 42 11.40 -11.85 -10.87
N ASN A 43 10.72 -10.94 -10.16
CA ASN A 43 10.88 -9.49 -10.28
C ASN A 43 10.69 -8.97 -11.72
N LEU A 44 9.87 -9.64 -12.52
CA LEU A 44 9.64 -9.26 -13.90
C LEU A 44 8.73 -8.03 -13.96
N THR A 45 9.20 -6.96 -14.61
CA THR A 45 8.37 -5.77 -14.82
C THR A 45 7.46 -5.98 -16.02
N LEU A 46 6.16 -6.01 -15.76
CA LEU A 46 5.12 -6.17 -16.79
C LEU A 46 4.74 -4.81 -17.39
N PHE A 47 4.61 -3.79 -16.53
CA PHE A 47 4.32 -2.42 -16.93
C PHE A 47 5.09 -1.44 -16.06
N THR A 48 5.48 -0.31 -16.64
CA THR A 48 6.07 0.83 -15.91
C THR A 48 5.53 2.13 -16.50
N GLY A 49 5.46 3.17 -15.66
CA GLY A 49 5.03 4.48 -16.14
C GLY A 49 5.10 5.56 -15.07
N LYS A 50 4.71 6.75 -15.50
CA LYS A 50 4.57 7.93 -14.65
C LYS A 50 3.12 8.39 -14.70
N PHE A 51 2.49 8.50 -13.54
CA PHE A 51 1.19 9.15 -13.41
C PHE A 51 1.43 10.64 -13.17
N LEU A 52 1.01 11.48 -14.11
CA LEU A 52 1.23 12.93 -14.05
C LEU A 52 -0.01 13.69 -13.62
N THR A 53 -1.14 13.37 -14.23
CA THR A 53 -2.42 14.05 -14.04
C THR A 53 -3.55 13.03 -14.19
N PRO A 54 -4.62 13.12 -13.39
CA PRO A 54 -5.82 12.35 -13.64
C PRO A 54 -6.39 12.72 -15.02
N ALA A 55 -6.74 11.72 -15.82
CA ALA A 55 -7.48 11.98 -17.05
C ALA A 55 -8.90 12.39 -16.66
N ASN A 56 -9.30 13.61 -17.01
CA ASN A 56 -10.72 13.96 -17.00
C ASN A 56 -11.36 13.17 -18.14
N LEU A 57 -12.20 12.18 -17.81
CA LEU A 57 -13.16 11.62 -18.75
C LEU A 57 -14.39 12.54 -18.69
N SER A 58 -14.42 13.54 -19.57
CA SER A 58 -15.62 14.31 -19.88
C SER A 58 -16.57 13.49 -20.74
#